data_AF-A0A946UUM1-F1
#
_entry.id   AF-A0A946UUM1-F1
#
_cell.length_a   1.000
_cell.length_b   1.000
_cell.length_c   1.000
_cell.angle_alpha   90.00
_cell.angle_beta   90.00
_cell.angle_gamma   90.00
#
_symmetry.space_group_name_H-M   'P 1'
#
loop_
_entity.id
_entity.type
_entity.pdbx_description
1 polymer ?
#
loop_
_entity_poly.entity_id
_entity_poly.type
_entity_poly.pdbx_seq_one_letter_code
_entity_poly.pdbx_strand_id
1 'polypeptide(L)'
;MAFGLKTKRTHSAADSNGSNAAYQSVQVVPGLLGCCQAVRTTDGRRFLSSEAPRLPMPECEDPSACQCTYKRFKDRRAEPRRTADVSFDFAAQYRQTEQRDPINCGRRKDD
;
A
#
# COMPACT_ATOMS: atom_id res chain seq x y z
N MET A 1 42.36 -16.31 -6.28
CA MET A 1 41.26 -15.47 -5.75
C MET A 1 40.06 -15.64 -6.66
N ALA A 2 39.00 -16.34 -6.22
CA ALA A 2 37.83 -16.63 -7.05
C ALA A 2 36.55 -16.29 -6.28
N PHE A 3 35.72 -15.49 -6.92
CA PHE A 3 34.60 -14.73 -6.38
C PHE A 3 33.41 -15.65 -6.06
N GLY A 4 32.86 -15.50 -4.85
CA GLY A 4 31.72 -16.26 -4.37
C GLY A 4 30.46 -16.03 -5.21
N LEU A 5 29.86 -17.12 -5.68
CA LEU A 5 28.56 -17.12 -6.33
C LEU A 5 27.48 -16.77 -5.30
N LYS A 6 26.96 -15.54 -5.37
CA LYS A 6 25.73 -15.16 -4.66
C LYS A 6 24.53 -15.73 -5.42
N THR A 7 23.99 -16.82 -4.89
CA THR A 7 22.73 -17.42 -5.32
C THR A 7 21.61 -16.39 -5.22
N LYS A 8 21.00 -16.04 -6.34
CA LYS A 8 19.81 -15.19 -6.40
C LYS A 8 18.65 -15.97 -5.75
N ARG A 9 18.12 -15.47 -4.64
CA ARG A 9 16.90 -16.01 -4.04
C ARG A 9 15.74 -15.74 -5.00
N THR A 10 15.27 -16.77 -5.67
CA THR A 10 13.99 -16.77 -6.37
C THR A 10 12.89 -16.81 -5.31
N HIS A 11 12.12 -15.73 -5.17
CA HIS A 11 10.91 -15.75 -4.35
C HIS A 11 9.84 -16.54 -5.12
N SER A 12 9.73 -17.82 -4.79
CA SER A 12 8.68 -18.70 -5.32
C SER A 12 7.32 -18.23 -4.83
N ALA A 13 6.37 -18.18 -5.76
CA ALA A 13 4.95 -18.05 -5.49
C ALA A 13 4.47 -19.24 -4.64
N ALA A 14 4.02 -18.97 -3.42
CA ALA A 14 3.33 -19.94 -2.60
C ALA A 14 2.12 -19.26 -1.97
N ASP A 15 0.95 -19.69 -2.42
CA ASP A 15 -0.34 -19.39 -1.83
C ASP A 15 -0.41 -19.91 -0.40
N SER A 16 -0.55 -18.97 0.56
CA SER A 16 -1.04 -19.26 1.90
C SER A 16 -1.68 -18.01 2.50
N ASN A 17 -2.87 -17.64 2.02
CA ASN A 17 -3.76 -16.63 2.62
C ASN A 17 -3.03 -15.38 3.19
N GLY A 18 -2.04 -14.89 2.42
CA GLY A 18 -1.01 -13.97 2.85
C GLY A 18 -1.42 -12.53 2.56
N SER A 19 -2.37 -12.01 3.34
CA SER A 19 -2.59 -10.57 3.37
C SER A 19 -1.32 -9.90 3.89
N ASN A 20 -0.50 -9.33 3.00
CA ASN A 20 0.80 -8.74 3.31
C ASN A 20 0.64 -7.67 4.40
N ALA A 21 0.84 -8.05 5.67
CA ALA A 21 0.43 -7.27 6.84
C ALA A 21 1.12 -5.90 6.89
N ALA A 22 2.31 -5.81 6.29
CA ALA A 22 3.09 -4.58 6.18
C ALA A 22 2.35 -3.46 5.43
N TYR A 23 1.52 -3.80 4.44
CA TYR A 23 0.83 -2.83 3.59
C TYR A 23 -0.66 -2.72 3.88
N GLN A 24 -1.14 -3.39 4.93
CA GLN A 24 -2.50 -3.21 5.41
C GLN A 24 -2.67 -1.81 5.99
N SER A 25 -3.84 -1.22 5.74
CA SER A 25 -4.19 0.05 6.36
C SER A 25 -5.08 -0.17 7.58
N VAL A 26 -4.90 0.67 8.59
CA VAL A 26 -5.65 0.64 9.84
C VAL A 26 -6.21 2.02 10.14
N GLN A 27 -7.41 2.05 10.70
CA GLN A 27 -8.05 3.27 11.19
C GLN A 27 -8.27 3.11 12.69
N VAL A 28 -8.04 4.18 13.43
CA VAL A 28 -8.44 4.24 14.84
C VAL A 28 -9.92 4.61 14.87
N VAL A 29 -10.72 3.79 15.53
CA VAL A 29 -12.17 3.99 15.69
C VAL A 29 -12.45 4.38 17.14
N PRO A 30 -13.17 5.49 17.38
CA PRO A 30 -13.56 5.90 18.72
C PRO A 30 -14.48 4.85 19.37
N GLY A 31 -14.25 4.56 20.65
CA GLY A 31 -15.18 3.77 21.45
C GLY A 31 -16.45 4.54 21.80
N LEU A 32 -17.51 3.84 22.21
CA LEU A 32 -18.80 4.46 22.54
C LEU A 32 -18.71 5.40 23.76
N LEU A 33 -17.88 5.05 24.74
CA LEU A 33 -17.71 5.81 25.98
C LEU A 33 -16.23 6.19 26.15
N GLY A 34 -15.96 7.45 26.50
CA GLY A 34 -14.61 7.90 26.89
C GLY A 34 -13.60 8.06 25.74
N CYS A 35 -14.04 8.38 24.52
CA CYS A 35 -13.11 8.66 23.43
C CYS A 35 -12.43 10.02 23.61
N CYS A 36 -11.10 10.02 23.73
CA CYS A 36 -10.30 11.24 23.79
C CYS A 36 -10.40 12.08 22.52
N GLN A 37 -10.18 13.40 22.65
CA GLN A 37 -10.28 14.34 21.54
C GLN A 37 -9.31 14.00 20.39
N ALA A 38 -8.13 13.45 20.70
CA ALA A 38 -7.14 13.08 19.71
C ALA A 38 -7.55 11.92 18.79
N VAL A 39 -8.33 10.97 19.29
CA VAL A 39 -8.89 9.92 18.44
C VAL A 39 -10.00 10.49 17.55
N ARG A 40 -10.75 11.49 18.02
CA ARG A 40 -11.74 12.18 17.19
C ARG A 40 -11.11 13.00 16.07
N THR A 41 -9.96 13.62 16.28
CA THR A 41 -9.25 14.38 15.22
C THR A 41 -8.62 13.47 14.17
N THR A 42 -8.34 12.22 14.53
CA THR A 42 -7.83 11.19 13.60
C THR A 42 -8.95 10.35 12.98
N ASP A 43 -10.21 10.63 13.31
CA ASP A 43 -11.34 9.93 12.70
C ASP A 43 -11.37 10.15 11.18
N GLY A 44 -11.78 9.10 10.46
CA GLY A 44 -11.71 9.02 9.00
C GLY A 44 -10.31 8.87 8.40
N ARG A 45 -9.23 9.04 9.17
CA ARG A 45 -7.85 8.87 8.66
C ARG A 45 -7.43 7.40 8.69
N ARG A 46 -6.69 7.00 7.65
CA ARG A 46 -6.10 5.66 7.54
C ARG A 46 -4.59 5.77 7.65
N PHE A 47 -4.01 4.91 8.47
CA PHE A 47 -2.59 4.75 8.66
C PHE A 47 -2.13 3.45 8.01
N LEU A 48 -0.87 3.37 7.58
CA LEU A 48 -0.27 2.05 7.38
C LEU A 48 -0.15 1.33 8.73
N SER A 49 -0.21 0.00 8.71
CA SER A 49 -0.03 -0.80 9.93
C SER A 49 1.30 -0.50 10.66
N SER A 50 2.33 -0.03 9.95
CA SER A 50 3.63 0.37 10.52
C SER A 50 3.64 1.76 11.14
N GLU A 51 2.75 2.64 10.69
CA GLU A 51 2.69 4.06 11.10
C GLU A 51 1.55 4.35 12.08
N ALA A 52 0.74 3.35 12.36
CA ALA A 52 -0.40 3.47 13.25
C ALA A 52 0.07 3.86 14.67
N PRO A 53 -0.50 4.91 15.27
CA PRO A 53 -0.13 5.30 16.61
C PRO A 53 -0.60 4.24 17.59
N ARG A 54 0.15 4.01 18.68
CA ARG A 54 -0.22 2.99 19.69
C ARG A 54 -1.42 3.46 20.51
N LEU A 55 -2.38 2.57 20.72
CA LEU A 55 -3.51 2.79 21.61
C LEU A 55 -3.21 2.27 23.02
N PRO A 56 -3.62 2.98 24.09
CA PRO A 56 -4.22 4.32 24.09
C PRO A 56 -3.22 5.42 23.72
N MET A 57 -3.67 6.47 23.03
CA MET A 57 -2.82 7.59 22.62
C MET A 57 -2.17 8.26 23.84
N PRO A 58 -0.94 8.80 23.73
CA PRO A 58 -0.30 9.47 24.85
C PRO A 58 -1.09 10.69 25.33
N GLU A 59 -1.81 11.37 24.43
CA GLU A 59 -2.74 12.46 24.79
C GLU A 59 -4.16 11.99 25.18
N CYS A 60 -4.34 10.73 25.59
CA CYS A 60 -5.62 10.25 26.10
C CYS A 60 -5.84 10.71 27.55
N GLU A 61 -6.98 11.38 27.82
CA GLU A 61 -7.35 11.87 29.15
C GLU A 61 -7.59 10.71 30.14
N ASP A 62 -8.28 9.65 29.70
CA ASP A 62 -8.60 8.48 30.52
C ASP A 62 -8.11 7.17 29.89
N PRO A 63 -6.81 6.85 29.95
CA PRO A 63 -6.26 5.63 29.35
C PRO A 63 -6.80 4.34 30.02
N SER A 64 -7.25 4.39 31.27
CA SER A 64 -7.80 3.25 32.01
C SER A 64 -9.20 2.84 31.54
N ALA A 65 -9.98 3.79 30.99
CA ALA A 65 -11.36 3.57 30.53
C ALA A 65 -11.50 3.69 29.00
N CYS A 66 -10.39 3.85 28.27
CA CYS A 66 -10.41 4.07 26.83
C CYS A 66 -10.87 2.82 26.05
N GLN A 67 -11.92 2.98 25.24
CA GLN A 67 -12.51 1.91 24.42
C GLN A 67 -12.16 2.03 22.92
N CYS A 68 -11.13 2.79 22.57
CA CYS A 68 -10.74 2.97 21.17
C CYS A 68 -10.16 1.68 20.58
N THR A 69 -10.47 1.40 19.31
CA THR A 69 -10.07 0.15 18.64
C THR A 69 -9.46 0.41 17.27
N TYR A 70 -8.73 -0.56 16.73
CA TYR A 70 -8.27 -0.51 15.34
C TYR A 70 -9.22 -1.27 14.42
N LYS A 71 -9.67 -0.61 13.35
CA LYS A 71 -10.31 -1.25 12.21
C LYS A 71 -9.27 -1.50 11.12
N ARG A 72 -9.07 -2.77 10.77
CA ARG A 72 -8.14 -3.18 9.70
C ARG A 72 -8.83 -3.16 8.35
N PHE A 73 -8.09 -2.74 7.33
CA PHE A 73 -8.50 -2.73 5.93
C PHE A 73 -7.46 -3.47 5.10
N LYS A 74 -7.93 -4.25 4.12
CA LYS A 74 -7.08 -4.97 3.17
C LYS A 74 -6.27 -3.99 2.34
N ASP A 75 -5.08 -4.41 1.89
CA ASP A 75 -4.30 -3.63 0.93
C ASP A 75 -5.08 -3.53 -0.39
N ARG A 76 -5.33 -2.29 -0.83
CA ARG A 76 -6.03 -2.00 -2.10
C ARG A 76 -5.21 -2.34 -3.35
N ARG A 77 -3.93 -2.69 -3.19
CA ARG A 77 -3.04 -3.10 -4.28
C ARG A 77 -3.05 -4.61 -4.53
N ALA A 78 -3.78 -5.38 -3.72
CA ALA A 78 -3.85 -6.83 -3.85
C ALA A 78 -4.50 -7.27 -5.17
N GLU A 79 -5.42 -6.47 -5.71
CA GLU A 79 -6.09 -6.78 -6.98
C GLU A 79 -5.34 -6.17 -8.18
N PRO A 80 -5.26 -6.89 -9.31
CA PRO A 80 -4.77 -6.34 -10.57
C PRO A 80 -5.54 -5.08 -10.94
N ARG A 81 -4.84 -3.95 -11.08
CA ARG A 81 -5.47 -2.65 -11.37
C ARG A 81 -5.64 -2.40 -12.86
N ARG A 82 -4.90 -3.11 -13.71
CA ARG A 82 -4.97 -2.95 -15.17
C ARG A 82 -5.28 -4.29 -15.81
N THR A 83 -6.11 -4.26 -16.86
CA THR A 83 -6.31 -5.41 -17.75
C THR A 83 -5.00 -5.93 -18.34
N ALA A 84 -4.02 -5.05 -18.54
CA ALA A 84 -2.66 -5.38 -18.98
C ALA A 84 -1.84 -6.20 -17.96
N ASP A 85 -2.21 -6.18 -16.67
CA ASP A 85 -1.54 -6.98 -15.64
C ASP A 85 -1.99 -8.45 -15.68
N VAL A 86 -3.07 -8.76 -16.41
CA VAL A 86 -3.75 -10.08 -16.39
C VAL A 86 -3.73 -10.78 -17.75
N SER A 87 -3.47 -10.06 -18.85
CA SER A 87 -3.56 -10.62 -20.21
C SER A 87 -2.28 -10.39 -21.03
N PHE A 88 -1.69 -11.50 -21.47
CA PHE A 88 -0.58 -11.54 -22.43
C PHE A 88 -0.97 -10.98 -23.81
N ASP A 89 -2.27 -10.91 -24.12
CA ASP A 89 -2.78 -10.55 -25.45
C ASP A 89 -2.90 -9.04 -25.69
N PHE A 90 -3.01 -8.23 -24.63
CA PHE A 90 -3.14 -6.77 -24.77
C PHE A 90 -1.83 -6.08 -25.19
N ALA A 91 -0.67 -6.67 -24.90
CA ALA A 91 0.63 -6.12 -25.33
C ALA A 91 0.81 -6.19 -26.85
N ALA A 92 0.17 -7.16 -27.52
CA ALA A 92 0.24 -7.31 -28.98
C ALA A 92 -0.58 -6.22 -29.72
N GLN A 93 -1.70 -5.78 -29.15
CA GLN A 93 -2.53 -4.70 -29.71
C GLN A 93 -1.89 -3.31 -29.59
N TYR A 94 -0.98 -3.11 -28.62
CA TYR A 94 -0.29 -1.83 -28.40
C TYR A 94 1.13 -1.79 -28.98
N ARG A 95 1.46 -2.64 -29.97
CA ARG A 95 2.64 -2.45 -30.82
C ARG A 95 2.42 -1.26 -31.77
N GLN A 96 2.35 -0.06 -31.21
CA GLN A 96 2.52 1.15 -32.00
C GLN A 96 4.00 1.26 -32.36
N THR A 97 4.28 1.69 -33.58
CA THR A 97 5.61 2.13 -33.96
C THR A 97 6.01 3.31 -33.08
N GLU A 98 7.23 3.29 -32.57
CA GLU A 98 7.83 4.40 -31.81
C GLU A 98 7.75 5.68 -32.68
N GLN A 99 6.96 6.67 -32.24
CA GLN A 99 6.80 7.95 -32.96
C GLN A 99 7.59 9.11 -32.32
N ARG A 100 8.38 8.83 -31.27
CA ARG A 100 9.22 9.85 -30.65
C ARG A 100 10.44 10.02 -31.55
N ASP A 101 10.78 11.27 -31.85
CA ASP A 101 11.99 11.57 -32.60
C ASP A 101 13.21 11.17 -31.72
N PRO A 102 14.04 10.20 -32.15
CA PRO A 102 15.17 9.75 -31.35
C PRO A 102 16.28 10.80 -31.24
N ILE A 103 16.24 11.83 -32.10
CA ILE A 103 17.24 12.91 -32.15
C ILE A 103 16.81 14.05 -31.21
N ASN A 104 15.52 14.38 -31.18
CA ASN A 104 14.97 15.45 -30.36
C ASN A 104 14.19 14.87 -29.17
N CYS A 105 14.94 14.50 -28.14
CA CYS A 105 14.38 14.03 -26.87
C CYS A 105 13.58 15.17 -26.21
N GLY A 106 12.25 15.23 -26.41
CA GLY A 106 11.35 16.03 -25.58
C GLY A 106 10.31 16.95 -26.22
N ARG A 107 10.02 16.90 -27.54
CA ARG A 107 8.84 17.60 -28.09
C ARG A 107 7.98 16.69 -28.96
N ARG A 108 6.66 16.81 -28.80
CA ARG A 108 5.71 16.21 -29.75
C ARG A 108 5.86 16.98 -31.06
N LYS A 109 5.78 16.27 -32.18
CA LYS A 109 6.08 16.79 -33.52
C LYS A 109 5.23 17.99 -33.94
N ASP A 110 4.11 18.22 -33.24
CA ASP A 110 3.10 19.23 -33.57
C ASP A 110 3.07 20.43 -32.59
N ASP A 111 4.11 20.64 -31.77
CA ASP A 111 4.26 21.81 -30.86
C ASP A 111 5.55 22.62 -31.14
#